data_AF-A0A6M8WCS9-F1
#
_entry.id   AF-A0A6M8WCS9-F1
#
_cell.length_a   1.000
_cell.length_b   1.000
_cell.length_c   1.000
_cell.angle_alpha   90.00
_cell.angle_beta   90.00
_cell.angle_gamma   90.00
#
_symmetry.space_group_name_H-M   'P 1'
#
loop_
_entity.id
_entity.type
_entity.pdbx_description
1 polymer ?
#
loop_
_entity_poly.entity_id
_entity_poly.type
_entity_poly.pdbx_seq_one_letter_code
_entity_poly.pdbx_strand_id
1 'polypeptide(L)'
;MDKEYRVACPPDERDALLASATLLNERLREIRESGKVIGAERIGVMAALNIAHELVLHKGTPSSDEHPARSRIRALQHKIESALNDGKQLEL
;
A
#
# COMPACT_ATOMS: atom_id res chain seq x y z
N MET A 1 17.62 -5.61 19.35
CA MET A 1 17.04 -4.32 19.76
C MET A 1 15.99 -4.69 20.78
N ASP A 2 16.39 -4.59 22.03
CA ASP A 2 15.80 -5.32 23.17
C ASP A 2 15.12 -4.30 24.06
N LYS A 3 14.11 -3.64 23.48
CA LYS A 3 13.32 -2.63 24.18
C LYS A 3 11.86 -3.02 24.10
N GLU A 4 11.24 -3.11 25.27
CA GLU A 4 9.82 -3.38 25.40
C GLU A 4 9.05 -2.07 25.39
N TYR A 5 8.02 -2.01 24.55
CA TYR A 5 7.16 -0.84 24.43
C TYR A 5 5.71 -1.25 24.67
N ARG A 6 4.98 -0.43 25.42
CA ARG A 6 3.52 -0.57 25.57
C ARG A 6 2.85 0.36 24.58
N VAL A 7 1.94 -0.18 23.79
CA VAL A 7 1.19 0.53 22.75
C VAL A 7 -0.29 0.25 22.97
N ALA A 8 -1.13 1.28 22.87
CA ALA A 8 -2.57 1.10 22.87
C ALA A 8 -2.99 0.39 21.58
N CYS A 9 -3.72 -0.70 21.70
CA CYS A 9 -4.09 -1.55 20.56
C CYS A 9 -5.53 -2.05 20.72
N PRO A 10 -6.44 -1.70 19.80
CA PRO A 10 -7.75 -2.33 19.68
C PRO A 10 -7.61 -3.85 19.41
N PRO A 11 -8.53 -4.69 19.89
CA PRO A 11 -8.42 -6.15 19.73
C PRO A 11 -8.39 -6.60 18.26
N ASP A 12 -9.05 -5.88 17.38
CA ASP A 12 -9.12 -6.10 15.93
C ASP A 12 -7.85 -5.67 15.17
N GLU A 13 -7.02 -4.81 15.75
CA GLU A 13 -5.78 -4.34 15.13
C GLU A 13 -4.53 -5.10 15.61
N ARG A 14 -4.68 -6.02 16.57
CA ARG A 14 -3.55 -6.68 17.25
C ARG A 14 -2.59 -7.36 16.29
N ASP A 15 -3.10 -8.16 15.36
CA ASP A 15 -2.26 -8.91 14.43
C ASP A 15 -1.55 -7.96 13.45
N ALA A 16 -2.25 -6.92 12.99
CA ALA A 16 -1.67 -5.89 12.13
C ALA A 16 -0.55 -5.10 12.84
N LEU A 17 -0.74 -4.79 14.12
CA LEU A 17 0.28 -4.12 14.94
C LEU A 17 1.49 -5.03 15.18
N LEU A 18 1.29 -6.32 15.44
CA LEU A 18 2.38 -7.30 15.59
C LEU A 18 3.19 -7.48 14.29
N ALA A 19 2.50 -7.53 13.14
CA ALA A 19 3.16 -7.56 11.84
C ALA A 19 3.99 -6.28 11.61
N SER A 20 3.43 -5.12 11.95
CA SER A 20 4.13 -3.82 11.85
C SER A 20 5.36 -3.76 12.77
N ALA A 21 5.26 -4.29 13.98
CA ALA A 21 6.39 -4.37 14.92
C ALA A 21 7.50 -5.30 14.42
N THR A 22 7.13 -6.42 13.80
CA THR A 22 8.07 -7.36 13.18
C THR A 22 8.85 -6.69 12.06
N LEU A 23 8.13 -6.04 11.13
CA LEU A 23 8.73 -5.28 10.03
C LEU A 23 9.70 -4.21 10.54
N LEU A 24 9.28 -3.43 11.54
CA LEU A 24 10.15 -2.42 12.15
C LEU A 24 11.42 -3.03 12.73
N ASN A 25 11.31 -4.13 13.47
CA ASN A 25 12.46 -4.80 14.09
C ASN A 25 13.45 -5.33 13.06
N GLU A 26 12.96 -5.88 11.94
CA GLU A 26 13.79 -6.30 10.82
C GLU A 26 14.59 -5.12 10.25
N ARG A 27 13.94 -3.98 9.95
CA ARG A 27 14.64 -2.79 9.42
C ARG A 27 15.64 -2.20 10.41
N LEU A 28 15.32 -2.17 11.70
CA LEU A 28 16.25 -1.76 12.76
C LEU A 28 17.48 -2.69 12.82
N ARG A 29 17.30 -3.98 12.55
CA ARG A 29 18.37 -4.98 12.52
C ARG A 29 19.24 -4.83 11.28
N GLU A 30 18.66 -4.66 10.11
CA GLU A 30 19.39 -4.45 8.84
C GLU A 30 20.28 -3.19 8.92
N ILE A 31 19.74 -2.07 9.38
CA ILE A 31 20.50 -0.81 9.53
C ILE A 31 21.59 -0.99 10.59
N ARG A 32 21.23 -1.68 11.70
CA ARG A 32 22.10 -2.39 12.64
C ARG A 32 23.39 -2.91 12.01
N GLU A 33 23.18 -3.99 11.28
CA GLU A 33 24.20 -4.88 10.73
C GLU A 33 24.99 -4.22 9.60
N SER A 34 24.42 -3.23 8.92
CA SER A 34 25.13 -2.45 7.91
C SER A 34 26.34 -1.68 8.47
N GLY A 35 26.33 -1.34 9.76
CA GLY A 35 27.39 -0.55 10.42
C GLY A 35 27.50 0.91 9.95
N LYS A 36 26.67 1.36 8.99
CA LYS A 36 26.74 2.70 8.39
C LYS A 36 26.17 3.80 9.28
N VAL A 37 25.28 3.44 10.20
CA VAL A 37 24.57 4.37 11.09
C VAL A 37 24.87 3.99 12.54
N ILE A 38 25.43 4.94 13.29
CA ILE A 38 25.79 4.75 14.70
C ILE A 38 24.76 5.47 15.58
N GLY A 39 24.27 4.76 16.60
CA GLY A 39 23.34 5.29 17.61
C GLY A 39 21.91 4.80 17.42
N ALA A 40 21.31 4.30 18.50
CA ALA A 40 19.99 3.68 18.48
C ALA A 40 18.87 4.64 18.01
N GLU A 41 18.96 5.92 18.38
CA GLU A 41 18.01 6.95 17.94
C GLU A 41 18.07 7.17 16.42
N ARG A 42 19.27 7.33 15.86
CA ARG A 42 19.47 7.49 14.42
C ARG A 42 19.03 6.27 13.63
N ILE A 43 19.32 5.07 14.14
CA ILE A 43 18.83 3.81 13.56
C ILE A 43 17.30 3.80 13.53
N GLY A 44 16.64 4.24 14.61
CA GLY A 44 15.19 4.38 14.68
C GLY A 44 14.62 5.32 13.62
N VAL A 45 15.19 6.53 13.50
CA VAL A 45 14.77 7.52 12.51
C VAL A 45 14.96 7.00 11.08
N MET A 46 16.09 6.36 10.80
CA MET A 46 16.37 5.80 9.47
C MET A 46 15.42 4.64 9.12
N ALA A 47 15.10 3.77 10.08
CA ALA A 47 14.13 2.70 9.86
C ALA A 47 12.73 3.26 9.55
N ALA A 48 12.28 4.27 10.31
CA ALA A 48 11.00 4.93 10.08
C ALA A 48 10.95 5.61 8.70
N LEU A 49 12.02 6.31 8.29
CA LEU A 49 12.10 6.94 6.97
C LEU A 49 12.07 5.92 5.84
N ASN A 50 12.76 4.79 5.96
CA ASN A 50 12.76 3.74 4.94
C ASN A 50 11.36 3.14 4.76
N ILE A 51 10.67 2.81 5.86
CA ILE A 51 9.31 2.25 5.81
C ILE A 51 8.33 3.27 5.22
N ALA A 52 8.43 4.55 5.62
CA ALA A 52 7.60 5.61 5.07
C ALA A 52 7.86 5.81 3.57
N HIS A 53 9.12 5.74 3.14
CA HIS A 53 9.49 5.83 1.73
C HIS A 53 8.88 4.69 0.91
N GLU A 54 8.95 3.46 1.41
CA GLU A 54 8.31 2.31 0.76
C GLU A 54 6.80 2.52 0.65
N LEU A 55 6.13 2.93 1.72
CA LEU A 55 4.69 3.23 1.68
C LEU A 55 4.34 4.30 0.63
N VAL A 56 5.14 5.38 0.55
CA VAL A 56 4.94 6.45 -0.43
C VAL A 56 5.19 5.94 -1.85
N LEU A 57 6.19 5.09 -2.07
CA LEU A 57 6.48 4.50 -3.38
C LEU A 57 5.31 3.63 -3.87
N HIS A 58 4.75 2.79 -2.99
CA HIS A 58 3.59 1.95 -3.32
C HIS A 58 2.30 2.75 -3.54
N LYS A 59 2.14 3.91 -2.87
CA LYS A 59 1.04 4.86 -3.12
C LYS A 59 1.25 5.72 -4.37
N GLY A 60 2.51 6.00 -4.70
CA GLY A 60 2.95 6.89 -5.77
C GLY A 60 3.12 6.20 -7.11
N THR A 61 3.22 4.86 -7.15
CA THR A 61 2.81 4.11 -8.33
C THR A 61 1.30 4.32 -8.45
N PRO A 62 0.81 5.13 -9.42
CA PRO A 62 -0.61 5.11 -9.69
C PRO A 62 -0.93 3.64 -9.92
N SER A 63 -1.93 3.16 -9.20
CA SER A 63 -2.71 2.00 -9.57
C SER A 63 -2.69 1.83 -11.10
N SER A 64 -1.76 1.03 -11.63
CA SER A 64 -1.99 0.31 -12.89
C SER A 64 -3.13 -0.70 -12.71
N ASP A 65 -3.65 -0.79 -11.48
CA ASP A 65 -5.04 -1.07 -11.13
C ASP A 65 -6.05 0.02 -11.55
N GLU A 66 -5.80 0.80 -12.60
CA GLU A 66 -6.86 1.01 -13.59
C GLU A 66 -7.19 -0.36 -14.16
N HIS A 67 -7.94 -1.11 -13.36
CA HIS A 67 -8.21 -2.52 -13.53
C HIS A 67 -8.57 -2.77 -14.99
N PRO A 68 -7.97 -3.76 -15.67
CA PRO A 68 -8.47 -4.20 -16.96
C PRO A 68 -9.98 -4.51 -16.88
N ALA A 69 -10.51 -4.83 -15.70
CA ALA A 69 -11.95 -4.91 -15.44
C ALA A 69 -12.69 -3.57 -15.60
N ARG A 70 -12.14 -2.44 -15.14
CA ARG A 70 -12.74 -1.09 -15.28
C ARG A 70 -12.77 -0.65 -16.74
N SER A 71 -11.71 -0.90 -17.50
CA SER A 71 -11.69 -0.64 -18.95
C SER A 71 -12.64 -1.58 -19.70
N ARG A 72 -12.73 -2.85 -19.30
CA ARG A 72 -13.72 -3.82 -19.82
C ARG A 72 -15.16 -3.37 -19.54
N ILE A 73 -15.45 -2.90 -18.33
CA ILE A 73 -16.78 -2.37 -17.95
C ILE A 73 -17.13 -1.16 -18.81
N ARG A 74 -16.20 -0.22 -18.98
CA ARG A 74 -16.44 0.96 -19.84
C ARG A 74 -16.69 0.56 -21.30
N ALA A 75 -15.95 -0.41 -21.83
CA ALA A 75 -16.15 -0.92 -23.18
C ALA A 75 -17.51 -1.62 -23.35
N LEU A 76 -17.96 -2.36 -22.33
CA LEU A 76 -19.29 -3.00 -22.33
C LEU A 76 -20.41 -1.95 -22.26
N GLN A 77 -20.26 -0.92 -21.43
CA GLN A 77 -21.21 0.20 -21.35
C GLN A 77 -21.37 0.88 -22.72
N HIS A 78 -20.25 1.18 -23.40
CA HIS A 78 -20.30 1.79 -24.73
C HIS A 78 -20.97 0.89 -25.79
N LYS A 79 -20.78 -0.43 -25.72
CA LYS A 79 -21.46 -1.37 -26.63
C LYS A 79 -22.97 -1.41 -26.40
N ILE A 80 -23.40 -1.37 -25.14
CA ILE A 80 -24.82 -1.33 -24.78
C ILE A 80 -25.45 -0.02 -25.28
N GLU A 81 -24.77 1.11 -25.06
CA GLU A 81 -25.25 2.43 -25.50
C GLU A 81 -25.38 2.51 -27.03
N SER A 82 -24.38 2.00 -27.77
CA SER A 82 -24.45 1.93 -29.24
C SER A 82 -25.61 1.05 -29.71
N ALA A 83 -25.79 -0.15 -29.15
CA ALA A 83 -26.86 -1.05 -29.56
C ALA A 83 -28.27 -0.48 -29.25
N LEU A 84 -28.41 0.23 -28.13
CA LEU A 84 -29.66 0.92 -27.76
C LEU A 84 -29.95 2.10 -28.69
N ASN A 85 -28.91 2.80 -29.16
CA ASN A 85 -29.06 3.92 -30.08
C ASN A 85 -29.37 3.45 -31.52
N ASP A 86 -28.73 2.37 -31.97
CA ASP A 86 -28.98 1.73 -33.26
C ASP A 86 -30.42 1.18 -33.33
N GLY A 87 -30.92 0.60 -32.23
CA GLY A 87 -32.31 0.13 -32.13
C GLY A 87 -33.34 1.26 -32.24
N LYS A 88 -33.05 2.45 -31.70
CA LYS A 88 -33.92 3.64 -31.84
C LYS A 88 -33.94 4.22 -33.25
N GLN A 89 -32.88 4.02 -34.04
CA GLN A 89 -32.75 4.56 -35.39
C GLN A 89 -33.45 3.69 -36.45
N LEU A 90 -33.82 2.45 -36.10
CA LEU A 90 -34.62 1.54 -36.92
C LEU A 90 -36.15 1.72 -36.75
N GLU A 91 -36.59 2.53 -35.77
CA GLU A 91 -38.01 2.81 -35.51
C GLU A 91 -38.50 4.17 -36.07
N LEU A 92 -37.70 4.88 -36.87
CA LEU A 92 -38.11 6.03 -37.69
C LEU A 92 -38.06 5.69 -39.18
#